data_AF-A0A395GXW7-F1
#
_entry.id   AF-A0A395GXW7-F1
#
_cell.length_a   1.000
_cell.length_b   1.000
_cell.length_c   1.000
_cell.angle_alpha   90.00
_cell.angle_beta   90.00
_cell.angle_gamma   90.00
#
_symmetry.space_group_name_H-M   'P 1'
#
loop_
_entity.id
_entity.type
_entity.pdbx_description
1 polymer ?
#
loop_
_entity_poly.entity_id
_entity_poly.type
_entity_poly.pdbx_seq_one_letter_code
_entity_poly.pdbx_strand_id
1 'polypeptide(L)'
;MPIGSRWNAQPYAMRAPEVFLGQPCTAPSGVWAIAAMLLCWIKPGILGVWDSPHPFINEAWCMAKIKRLFPHWETPGSDTIDDPLLKAALDSAHRLGEGAPELQAILGLDAELQRVGIPEQLRDLLRFMLVVDPVQRPSAFSVLTSKELKALEKVVSV
;
A
#
# COMPACT_ATOMS: atom_id res chain seq x y z
N MET A 1 -15.57 22.95 3.88
CA MET A 1 -14.92 22.31 2.72
C MET A 1 -15.91 21.31 2.15
N PRO A 2 -16.24 21.31 0.85
CA PRO A 2 -17.14 20.30 0.32
C PRO A 2 -16.43 18.94 0.42
N ILE A 3 -17.07 17.99 1.11
CA ILE A 3 -16.66 16.60 1.23
C ILE A 3 -17.03 15.92 -0.10
N GLY A 4 -16.30 16.26 -1.16
CA GLY A 4 -16.35 15.51 -2.40
C GLY A 4 -15.54 14.23 -2.20
N SER A 5 -16.19 13.08 -2.31
CA SER A 5 -15.51 11.78 -2.36
C SER A 5 -14.54 11.79 -3.53
N ARG A 6 -13.24 11.97 -3.25
CA ARG A 6 -12.20 11.94 -4.28
C ARG A 6 -11.85 10.48 -4.56
N TRP A 7 -12.67 9.86 -5.40
CA TRP A 7 -12.39 8.55 -5.98
C TRP A 7 -11.09 8.64 -6.79
N ASN A 8 -10.20 7.65 -6.63
CA ASN A 8 -8.93 7.57 -7.37
C ASN A 8 -8.02 8.81 -7.26
N ALA A 9 -8.08 9.56 -6.15
CA ALA A 9 -7.29 10.76 -5.94
C ALA A 9 -5.76 10.53 -5.88
N GLN A 10 -5.35 9.26 -5.72
CA GLN A 10 -3.97 8.87 -5.52
C GLN A 10 -3.45 8.12 -6.77
N PRO A 11 -2.21 8.42 -7.22
CA PRO A 11 -1.52 7.63 -8.24
C PRO A 11 -1.39 6.17 -7.81
N TYR A 12 -1.33 5.23 -8.76
CA TYR A 12 -1.33 3.79 -8.48
C TYR A 12 -0.32 3.34 -7.42
N ALA A 13 0.92 3.83 -7.47
CA ALA A 13 1.98 3.43 -6.54
C ALA A 13 1.78 3.98 -5.11
N MET A 14 1.01 5.07 -4.96
CA MET A 14 0.75 5.72 -3.68
C MET A 14 -0.71 5.55 -3.23
N ARG A 15 -1.51 4.80 -3.97
CA ARG A 15 -2.92 4.59 -3.67
C ARG A 15 -3.07 3.62 -2.51
N ALA A 16 -3.86 4.03 -1.52
CA ALA A 16 -4.11 3.25 -0.34
C ALA A 16 -5.05 2.06 -0.63
N PRO A 17 -4.96 0.97 0.15
CA PRO A 17 -5.73 -0.25 -0.09
C PRO A 17 -7.24 0.01 -0.10
N GLU A 18 -7.73 0.83 0.83
CA GLU A 18 -9.15 1.20 0.89
C GLU A 18 -9.62 1.96 -0.36
N VAL A 19 -8.76 2.77 -0.96
CA VAL A 19 -9.09 3.52 -2.19
C VAL A 19 -9.20 2.60 -3.39
N PHE A 20 -8.40 1.52 -3.45
CA PHE A 20 -8.59 0.46 -4.44
C PHE A 20 -9.91 -0.30 -4.26
N LEU A 21 -10.42 -0.38 -3.02
CA LEU A 21 -11.72 -1.00 -2.70
C LEU A 21 -12.91 -0.04 -2.89
N GLY A 22 -12.73 1.09 -3.55
CA GLY A 22 -13.79 2.07 -3.73
C GLY A 22 -14.19 2.80 -2.43
N GLN A 23 -13.31 2.88 -1.43
CA GLN A 23 -13.55 3.74 -0.28
C GLN A 23 -12.99 5.14 -0.52
N PRO A 24 -13.54 6.19 0.12
CA PRO A 24 -13.04 7.54 -0.05
C PRO A 24 -11.59 7.69 0.40
N CYS A 25 -10.80 8.45 -0.35
CA CYS A 25 -9.47 8.87 0.06
C CYS A 25 -9.60 9.87 1.22
N THR A 26 -9.18 9.45 2.42
CA THR A 26 -9.28 10.23 3.67
C THR A 26 -7.89 10.64 4.17
N ALA A 27 -7.81 11.32 5.32
CA ALA A 27 -6.53 11.74 5.91
C ALA A 27 -5.56 10.56 6.17
N PRO A 28 -5.99 9.40 6.69
CA PRO A 28 -5.14 8.20 6.77
C PRO A 28 -4.62 7.73 5.40
N SER A 29 -5.36 7.89 4.31
CA SER A 29 -4.89 7.54 2.96
C SER A 29 -3.66 8.38 2.57
N GLY A 30 -3.56 9.62 3.05
CA GLY A 30 -2.38 10.47 2.86
C GLY A 30 -1.13 9.93 3.56
N VAL A 31 -1.27 9.38 4.77
CA VAL A 31 -0.17 8.73 5.51
C VAL A 31 0.37 7.53 4.74
N TRP A 32 -0.53 6.71 4.20
CA TRP A 32 -0.14 5.63 3.29
C TRP A 32 0.62 6.15 2.08
N ALA A 33 0.11 7.18 1.39
CA ALA A 33 0.73 7.70 0.19
C ALA A 33 2.18 8.17 0.40
N ILE A 34 2.45 8.83 1.54
CA ILE A 34 3.81 9.28 1.89
C ILE A 34 4.71 8.07 2.13
N ALA A 35 4.27 7.09 2.92
CA ALA A 35 5.07 5.91 3.20
C ALA A 35 5.29 5.04 1.94
N ALA A 36 4.28 4.91 1.10
CA ALA A 36 4.36 4.22 -0.19
C ALA A 36 5.31 4.93 -1.15
N MET A 37 5.32 6.26 -1.18
CA MET A 37 6.30 7.05 -1.94
C MET A 37 7.73 6.77 -1.48
N LEU A 38 7.99 6.82 -0.17
CA LEU A 38 9.30 6.50 0.39
C LEU A 38 9.72 5.06 0.07
N LEU A 39 8.80 4.11 0.23
CA LEU A 39 9.04 2.72 -0.11
C LEU A 39 9.37 2.54 -1.60
N CYS A 40 8.68 3.24 -2.50
CA CYS A 40 8.98 3.20 -3.93
C CYS A 40 10.34 3.81 -4.29
N TRP A 41 10.84 4.78 -3.50
CA TRP A 41 12.21 5.29 -3.68
C TRP A 41 13.26 4.28 -3.23
N ILE A 42 13.00 3.59 -2.10
CA ILE A 42 13.92 2.59 -1.55
C ILE A 42 13.93 1.32 -2.42
N LYS A 43 12.75 0.88 -2.86
CA LYS A 43 12.55 -0.32 -3.66
C LYS A 43 11.60 -0.02 -4.83
N PRO A 44 12.12 0.49 -5.95
CA PRO A 44 11.31 0.76 -7.14
C PRO A 44 10.52 -0.46 -7.59
N GLY A 45 9.28 -0.22 -8.04
CA GLY A 45 8.39 -1.24 -8.59
C GLY A 45 7.69 -2.15 -7.58
N ILE A 46 7.98 -2.02 -6.28
CA ILE A 46 7.33 -2.83 -5.23
C ILE A 46 5.82 -2.55 -5.08
N LEU A 47 5.41 -1.33 -5.39
CA LEU A 47 4.01 -0.91 -5.48
C LEU A 47 3.73 -0.30 -6.87
N GLY A 48 2.45 -0.21 -7.22
CA GLY A 48 2.02 0.35 -8.50
C GLY A 48 2.16 -0.61 -9.69
N VAL A 49 2.02 -0.04 -10.89
CA VAL A 49 1.84 -0.77 -12.15
C VAL A 49 3.13 -1.29 -12.78
N TRP A 50 4.27 -1.12 -12.11
CA TRP A 50 5.55 -1.59 -12.62
C TRP A 50 5.52 -3.10 -12.89
N ASP A 51 6.13 -3.55 -13.98
CA ASP A 51 6.08 -4.93 -14.49
C ASP A 51 4.65 -5.47 -14.78
N SER A 52 3.64 -4.59 -14.83
CA SER A 52 2.30 -5.01 -15.28
C SER A 52 2.36 -5.36 -16.77
N PRO A 53 1.91 -6.56 -17.17
CA PRO A 53 1.97 -7.00 -18.56
C PRO A 53 0.97 -6.25 -19.45
N HIS A 54 -0.09 -5.67 -18.87
CA HIS A 54 -1.13 -4.99 -19.65
C HIS A 54 -1.84 -3.87 -18.87
N PRO A 55 -2.09 -2.68 -19.48
CA PRO A 55 -2.78 -1.58 -18.80
C PRO A 55 -4.15 -1.91 -18.20
N PHE A 56 -4.93 -2.78 -18.86
CA PHE A 56 -6.26 -3.19 -18.39
C PHE A 56 -6.26 -3.99 -17.08
N ILE A 57 -5.12 -4.51 -16.64
CA ILE A 57 -5.02 -5.23 -15.36
C ILE A 57 -4.26 -4.42 -14.30
N ASN A 58 -3.98 -3.14 -14.56
CA ASN A 58 -3.18 -2.32 -13.66
C ASN A 58 -3.74 -2.23 -12.23
N GLU A 59 -5.05 -2.09 -12.08
CA GLU A 59 -5.70 -2.08 -10.76
C GLU A 59 -5.51 -3.42 -10.05
N ALA A 60 -5.87 -4.51 -10.71
CA ALA A 60 -5.72 -5.87 -10.20
C ALA A 60 -4.25 -6.17 -9.84
N TRP A 61 -3.30 -5.75 -10.67
CA TRP A 61 -1.87 -5.90 -10.43
C TRP A 61 -1.42 -5.16 -9.17
N CYS A 62 -1.84 -3.91 -9.00
CA CYS A 62 -1.53 -3.14 -7.79
C CYS A 62 -2.11 -3.79 -6.53
N MET A 63 -3.37 -4.23 -6.59
CA MET A 63 -4.03 -4.91 -5.47
C MET A 63 -3.33 -6.23 -5.13
N ALA A 64 -2.92 -7.01 -6.14
CA ALA A 64 -2.16 -8.23 -5.93
C ALA A 64 -0.82 -7.95 -5.23
N LYS A 65 -0.08 -6.92 -5.65
CA LYS A 65 1.15 -6.50 -4.97
C LYS A 65 0.92 -6.12 -3.50
N ILE A 66 -0.13 -5.35 -3.21
CA ILE A 66 -0.49 -5.02 -1.82
C ILE A 66 -0.81 -6.30 -1.04
N LYS A 67 -1.59 -7.24 -1.60
CA LYS A 67 -1.91 -8.51 -0.93
C LYS A 67 -0.67 -9.38 -0.68
N ARG A 68 0.32 -9.36 -1.58
CA ARG A 68 1.62 -10.03 -1.38
C ARG A 68 2.45 -9.40 -0.26
N LEU A 69 2.52 -8.07 -0.21
CA LEU A 69 3.21 -7.33 0.85
C LEU A 69 2.52 -7.45 2.21
N PHE A 70 1.19 -7.51 2.21
CA PHE A 70 0.34 -7.57 3.39
C PHE A 70 -0.63 -8.76 3.28
N PRO A 71 -0.17 -10.00 3.55
CA PRO A 71 -1.01 -11.19 3.44
C PRO A 71 -2.28 -11.14 4.31
N HIS A 72 -2.23 -10.41 5.43
CA HIS A 72 -3.33 -10.18 6.37
C HIS A 72 -4.32 -9.08 5.91
N TRP A 73 -4.11 -8.47 4.74
CA TRP A 73 -5.07 -7.53 4.18
C TRP A 73 -6.32 -8.28 3.72
N GLU A 74 -7.39 -8.17 4.49
CA GLU A 74 -8.67 -8.77 4.16
C GLU A 74 -9.38 -7.95 3.09
N THR A 75 -9.63 -8.58 1.94
CA THR A 75 -10.44 -8.01 0.86
C THR A 75 -11.86 -8.53 0.96
N PRO A 76 -12.88 -7.69 0.69
CA PRO A 76 -14.26 -8.16 0.64
C PRO A 76 -14.40 -9.31 -0.36
N GLY A 77 -15.23 -10.30 -0.02
CA GLY A 77 -15.56 -11.38 -0.93
C GLY A 77 -16.25 -10.84 -2.18
N SER A 78 -16.03 -11.49 -3.32
CA SER A 78 -16.61 -11.11 -4.61
C SER A 78 -18.13 -10.95 -4.58
N ASP A 79 -18.81 -11.62 -3.64
CA ASP A 79 -20.27 -11.65 -3.52
C ASP A 79 -20.84 -10.48 -2.73
N THR A 80 -20.00 -9.71 -2.04
CA THR A 80 -20.42 -8.53 -1.26
C THR A 80 -20.19 -7.21 -2.00
N ILE A 81 -19.81 -7.27 -3.28
CA ILE A 81 -19.42 -6.11 -4.08
C ILE A 81 -20.43 -5.89 -5.20
N ASP A 82 -21.13 -4.77 -5.12
CA ASP A 82 -22.14 -4.38 -6.11
C ASP A 82 -21.53 -3.81 -7.39
N ASP A 83 -20.32 -3.25 -7.31
CA ASP A 83 -19.59 -2.70 -8.47
C ASP A 83 -18.95 -3.84 -9.31
N PRO A 84 -19.43 -4.10 -10.54
CA PRO A 84 -18.90 -5.18 -11.37
C PRO A 84 -17.43 -5.00 -11.76
N LEU A 85 -16.97 -3.75 -11.90
CA LEU A 85 -15.59 -3.46 -12.28
C LEU A 85 -14.64 -3.76 -11.12
N LEU A 86 -14.99 -3.30 -9.91
CA LEU A 86 -14.23 -3.60 -8.70
C LEU A 86 -14.19 -5.12 -8.43
N LYS A 87 -15.32 -5.81 -8.59
CA LYS A 87 -15.39 -7.26 -8.47
C LYS A 87 -14.43 -7.96 -9.44
N ALA A 88 -14.46 -7.58 -10.72
CA ALA A 88 -13.56 -8.15 -11.72
C ALA A 88 -12.08 -7.86 -11.41
N ALA A 89 -11.77 -6.66 -10.91
CA ALA A 89 -10.41 -6.29 -10.51
C ALA A 89 -9.91 -7.13 -9.33
N LEU A 90 -10.74 -7.38 -8.31
CA LEU A 90 -10.42 -8.23 -7.17
C LEU A 90 -10.22 -9.69 -7.56
N ASP A 91 -11.15 -10.25 -8.33
CA ASP A 91 -11.04 -11.63 -8.82
C ASP A 91 -9.76 -11.81 -9.64
N SER A 92 -9.43 -10.82 -10.47
CA SER A 92 -8.19 -10.79 -11.23
C SER A 92 -6.96 -10.68 -10.32
N ALA A 93 -7.01 -9.83 -9.30
CA ALA A 93 -5.91 -9.66 -8.35
C ALA A 93 -5.58 -10.96 -7.61
N HIS A 94 -6.60 -11.70 -7.18
CA HIS A 94 -6.43 -13.02 -6.55
C HIS A 94 -5.75 -14.00 -7.49
N ARG A 95 -6.26 -14.16 -8.72
CA ARG A 95 -5.68 -15.08 -9.73
C ARG A 95 -4.26 -14.70 -10.11
N LEU A 96 -3.98 -13.42 -10.31
CA LEU A 96 -2.65 -12.90 -10.63
C LEU A 96 -1.68 -13.16 -9.47
N GLY A 97 -2.13 -12.91 -8.24
CA GLY A 97 -1.35 -13.15 -7.04
C GLY A 97 -0.91 -14.61 -6.90
N GLU A 98 -1.68 -15.56 -7.39
CA GLU A 98 -1.36 -17.00 -7.38
C GLU A 98 -0.48 -17.42 -8.57
N GLY A 99 -0.75 -16.89 -9.76
CA GLY A 99 -0.17 -17.40 -11.00
C GLY A 99 1.04 -16.64 -11.55
N ALA A 100 1.25 -15.36 -11.21
CA ALA A 100 2.29 -14.55 -11.82
C ALA A 100 3.62 -14.66 -11.05
N PRO A 101 4.72 -15.11 -11.70
CA PRO A 101 6.03 -15.24 -11.05
C PRO A 101 6.54 -13.92 -10.43
N GLU A 102 6.31 -12.79 -11.09
CA GLU A 102 6.73 -11.46 -10.64
C GLU A 102 6.03 -11.07 -9.32
N LEU A 103 4.75 -11.43 -9.18
CA LEU A 103 4.00 -11.19 -7.94
C LEU A 103 4.38 -12.19 -6.84
N GLN A 104 4.65 -13.44 -7.20
CA GLN A 104 5.11 -14.46 -6.25
C GLN A 104 6.49 -14.14 -5.67
N ALA A 105 7.35 -13.47 -6.44
CA ALA A 105 8.65 -13.01 -5.98
C ALA A 105 8.57 -11.93 -4.89
N ILE A 106 7.43 -11.23 -4.77
CA ILE A 106 7.18 -10.26 -3.70
C ILE A 106 6.88 -11.00 -2.41
N LEU A 107 7.68 -10.72 -1.39
CA LEU A 107 7.52 -11.22 -0.03
C LEU A 107 6.70 -10.24 0.83
N GLY A 108 6.39 -10.64 2.07
CA GLY A 108 5.79 -9.74 3.04
C GLY A 108 6.68 -8.53 3.34
N LEU A 109 6.06 -7.41 3.73
CA LEU A 109 6.73 -6.12 3.93
C LEU A 109 8.04 -6.24 4.73
N ASP A 110 8.05 -6.97 5.84
CA ASP A 110 9.23 -7.14 6.69
C ASP A 110 10.42 -7.76 5.96
N ALA A 111 10.16 -8.82 5.19
CA ALA A 111 11.19 -9.51 4.43
C ALA A 111 11.71 -8.61 3.31
N GLU A 112 10.83 -7.84 2.65
CA GLU A 112 11.25 -6.89 1.62
C GLU A 112 12.10 -5.75 2.18
N LEU A 113 11.72 -5.20 3.34
CA LEU A 113 12.47 -4.14 4.02
C LEU A 113 13.83 -4.62 4.53
N GLN A 114 13.94 -5.88 4.96
CA GLN A 114 15.22 -6.47 5.36
C GLN A 114 16.19 -6.60 4.19
N ARG A 115 15.71 -6.83 2.96
CA ARG A 115 16.56 -7.03 1.78
C ARG A 115 17.19 -5.75 1.24
N VAL A 116 16.61 -4.58 1.52
CA VAL A 116 17.03 -3.29 0.95
C VAL A 116 18.06 -2.54 1.80
N GLY A 117 18.53 -3.13 2.91
CA GLY A 117 19.67 -2.61 3.67
C GLY A 117 19.48 -1.23 4.31
N ILE A 118 18.23 -0.82 4.55
CA ILE A 118 17.92 0.48 5.16
C ILE A 118 18.01 0.44 6.71
N PRO A 119 18.23 1.60 7.37
CA PRO A 119 18.27 1.67 8.83
C PRO A 119 17.01 1.08 9.48
N GLU A 120 17.17 0.42 10.62
CA GLU A 120 16.07 -0.16 11.39
C GLU A 120 14.98 0.86 11.72
N GLN A 121 15.37 2.08 12.08
CA GLN A 121 14.46 3.16 12.45
C GLN A 121 13.56 3.56 11.28
N LEU A 122 14.09 3.52 10.04
CA LEU A 122 13.29 3.78 8.85
C LEU A 122 12.35 2.61 8.55
N ARG A 123 12.77 1.35 8.80
CA ARG A 123 11.89 0.18 8.68
C ARG A 123 10.73 0.27 9.66
N ASP A 124 11.00 0.63 10.90
CA ASP A 124 9.98 0.77 11.95
C ASP A 124 9.00 1.89 11.63
N LEU A 125 9.48 3.02 11.14
CA LEU A 125 8.62 4.11 10.67
C LEU A 125 7.73 3.65 9.49
N LEU A 126 8.29 2.95 8.50
CA LEU A 126 7.53 2.43 7.37
C LEU A 126 6.46 1.42 7.82
N ARG A 127 6.79 0.51 8.73
CA ARG A 127 5.82 -0.43 9.33
C ARG A 127 4.69 0.29 10.05
N PHE A 128 5.03 1.33 10.81
CA PHE A 128 4.06 2.10 11.56
C PHE A 128 3.07 2.83 10.63
N MET A 129 3.54 3.34 9.48
CA MET A 129 2.71 4.08 8.53
C MET A 129 1.95 3.20 7.53
N LEU A 130 2.54 2.09 7.07
CA LEU A 130 1.98 1.19 6.05
C LEU A 130 1.02 0.16 6.67
N VAL A 131 -0.04 0.65 7.29
CA VAL A 131 -1.13 -0.19 7.84
C VAL A 131 -2.27 -0.26 6.82
N VAL A 132 -2.67 -1.47 6.45
CA VAL A 132 -3.69 -1.69 5.41
C VAL A 132 -5.11 -1.33 5.87
N ASP A 133 -5.41 -1.52 7.16
CA ASP A 133 -6.67 -1.07 7.75
C ASP A 133 -6.62 0.45 8.00
N PRO A 134 -7.45 1.25 7.31
CA PRO A 134 -7.44 2.70 7.47
C PRO A 134 -7.88 3.17 8.87
N VAL A 135 -8.62 2.36 9.64
CA VAL A 135 -9.05 2.68 11.01
C VAL A 135 -7.88 2.55 11.99
N GLN A 136 -7.02 1.55 11.78
CA GLN A 136 -5.84 1.31 12.61
C GLN A 136 -4.62 2.12 12.16
N ARG A 137 -4.64 2.67 10.94
CA ARG A 137 -3.54 3.47 10.42
C ARG A 137 -3.37 4.77 11.22
N PRO A 138 -2.14 5.13 11.62
CA PRO A 138 -1.93 6.33 12.40
C PRO A 138 -2.29 7.59 11.61
N SER A 139 -2.72 8.62 12.33
CA SER A 139 -2.86 9.96 11.76
C SER A 139 -1.49 10.57 11.48
N ALA A 140 -1.44 11.58 10.61
CA ALA A 140 -0.19 12.32 10.35
C ALA A 140 0.37 12.94 11.64
N PHE A 141 -0.48 13.47 12.52
CA PHE A 141 -0.06 13.99 13.82
C PHE A 141 0.54 12.90 14.72
N SER A 142 -0.06 11.71 14.74
CA SER A 142 0.47 10.55 15.46
C SER A 142 1.85 10.14 14.94
N VAL A 143 2.07 10.16 13.62
CA VAL A 143 3.38 9.89 13.02
C VAL A 143 4.41 10.94 13.44
N LEU A 144 4.07 12.23 13.36
CA LEU A 144 4.98 13.32 13.73
C LEU A 144 5.40 13.31 15.21
N THR A 145 4.59 12.71 16.08
CA THR A 145 4.86 12.65 17.53
C THR A 145 5.37 11.29 17.99
N SER A 146 5.43 10.31 17.07
CA SER A 146 5.76 8.91 17.32
C SER A 146 7.19 8.70 17.82
N LYS A 147 7.41 7.56 18.49
CA LYS A 147 8.76 7.14 18.91
C LYS A 147 9.60 6.73 17.69
N GLU A 148 8.97 6.20 16.64
CA GLU A 148 9.57 5.74 15.39
C GLU A 148 10.22 6.91 14.65
N LEU A 149 9.48 8.01 14.45
CA LEU A 149 10.03 9.19 13.78
C LEU A 149 11.15 9.83 14.61
N LYS A 150 10.96 9.98 15.93
CA LYS A 150 12.00 10.51 16.83
C LYS A 150 13.26 9.65 16.86
N ALA A 151 13.12 8.33 16.74
CA ALA A 151 14.26 7.43 16.64
C ALA A 151 15.03 7.64 15.32
N LEU A 152 14.32 7.82 14.21
CA LEU A 152 14.92 8.12 12.92
C LEU A 152 15.65 9.47 12.92
N GLU A 153 15.04 10.52 13.48
CA GLU A 153 15.65 11.86 13.59
C GLU A 153 17.00 11.84 14.31
N LYS A 154 17.11 11.02 15.36
CA LYS A 154 18.37 10.87 16.12
C LYS A 154 19.50 10.25 15.30
N VAL A 155 19.18 9.41 14.32
CA VAL A 155 20.16 8.77 13.44
C VAL A 155 20.57 9.69 12.29
N VAL A 156 19.65 10.54 11.81
CA VAL A 156 19.90 11.46 10.69
C VAL A 156 20.58 12.76 11.14
N SER A 157 20.42 13.15 12.41
CA SER A 157 21.03 14.37 12.97
C SER A 157 22.51 14.21 13.35
N VAL A 158 23.20 13.21 12.81
CA VAL A 158 24.63 12.94 13.03
C VAL A 158 25.46 13.48 11.87
#